data_AF-A0A6C0C812-F1
#
_entry.id   AF-A0A6C0C812-F1
#
_cell.length_a   1.000
_cell.length_b   1.000
_cell.length_c   1.000
_cell.angle_alpha   90.00
_cell.angle_beta   90.00
_cell.angle_gamma   90.00
#
_symmetry.space_group_name_H-M   'P 1'
#
loop_
_entity.id
_entity.type
_entity.pdbx_description
1 polymer ?
#
loop_
_entity_poly.entity_id
_entity_poly.type
_entity_poly.pdbx_seq_one_letter_code
_entity_poly.pdbx_strand_id
1 'polypeptide(L)'
;MNACIIDDDKILKLKKYAEEHEITREEFMLMYNKQAPLIGDRVDHILYLDVGYRFVYSIENVPHSSKPITYRIRKLSGSVNNGGDAKFPSPIVMEYVADKLGFANFRKCNVKINSNEVIPNIEIHEIIS
;
A
#
# COMPACT_ATOMS: atom_id res chain seq x y z
N MET A 1 -27.14 -4.82 -0.94
CA MET A 1 -25.70 -4.63 -1.12
C MET A 1 -25.42 -3.15 -0.99
N ASN A 2 -24.69 -2.73 0.04
CA ASN A 2 -24.24 -1.33 0.13
C ASN A 2 -23.11 -1.15 -0.89
N ALA A 3 -23.26 -0.20 -1.79
CA ALA A 3 -22.19 0.14 -2.73
C ALA A 3 -21.03 0.77 -1.93
N CYS A 4 -19.80 0.29 -2.16
CA CYS A 4 -18.61 0.99 -1.69
C CYS A 4 -18.44 2.23 -2.57
N ILE A 5 -18.49 3.42 -1.97
CA ILE A 5 -18.22 4.67 -2.68
C ILE A 5 -16.70 4.82 -2.75
N ILE A 6 -16.16 4.78 -3.96
CA ILE A 6 -14.73 5.02 -4.21
C ILE A 6 -14.57 6.49 -4.63
N ASP A 7 -13.81 7.22 -3.83
CA ASP A 7 -13.51 8.65 -4.05
C ASP A 7 -12.18 8.78 -4.81
N ASP A 8 -12.28 8.97 -6.13
CA ASP A 8 -11.13 9.09 -7.02
C ASP A 8 -10.20 10.25 -6.64
N ASP A 9 -10.74 11.37 -6.16
CA ASP A 9 -9.94 12.54 -5.79
C ASP A 9 -9.03 12.22 -4.59
N LYS A 10 -9.51 11.42 -3.64
CA LYS A 10 -8.68 10.97 -2.51
C LYS A 10 -7.57 10.03 -2.97
N ILE A 11 -7.85 9.12 -3.90
CA ILE A 11 -6.82 8.22 -4.45
C ILE A 11 -5.75 9.02 -5.20
N LEU A 12 -6.15 9.99 -6.01
CA LEU A 12 -5.23 10.85 -6.74
C LEU A 12 -4.39 11.74 -5.82
N LYS A 13 -4.96 12.25 -4.72
CA LYS A 13 -4.21 12.97 -3.67
C LYS A 13 -3.17 12.07 -3.00
N LEU A 14 -3.55 10.85 -2.64
CA LEU A 14 -2.64 9.86 -2.05
C LEU A 14 -1.48 9.55 -3.02
N LYS A 15 -1.79 9.34 -4.30
CA LYS A 15 -0.78 9.11 -5.34
C LYS A 15 0.21 10.26 -5.41
N LYS A 16 -0.30 11.49 -5.58
CA LYS A 16 0.53 12.69 -5.68
C LYS A 16 1.42 12.85 -4.45
N TYR A 17 0.86 12.67 -3.25
CA TYR A 17 1.64 12.75 -2.03
C TYR A 17 2.80 11.75 -2.02
N ALA A 18 2.55 10.47 -2.32
CA ALA A 18 3.58 9.45 -2.34
C ALA A 18 4.65 9.64 -3.45
N GLU A 19 4.28 10.25 -4.58
CA GLU A 19 5.23 10.64 -5.63
C GLU A 19 6.11 11.83 -5.22
N GLU A 20 5.58 12.77 -4.43
CA GLU A 20 6.32 13.92 -3.91
C GLU A 20 7.15 13.59 -2.64
N HIS A 21 6.78 12.53 -1.93
CA HIS A 21 7.35 12.12 -0.64
C HIS A 21 7.76 10.64 -0.65
N GLU A 22 8.65 10.29 -1.56
CA GLU A 22 9.22 8.95 -1.60
C GLU A 22 9.99 8.63 -0.31
N ILE A 23 9.80 7.42 0.20
CA ILE A 23 10.59 6.91 1.32
C ILE A 23 12.01 6.69 0.84
N THR A 24 12.95 7.43 1.42
CA THR A 24 14.37 7.32 1.08
C THR A 24 14.96 6.01 1.60
N ARG A 25 16.13 5.64 1.09
CA ARG A 25 16.87 4.47 1.60
C ARG A 25 17.17 4.62 3.09
N GLU A 26 17.62 5.79 3.51
CA GLU A 26 17.96 6.08 4.91
C GLU A 26 16.72 5.92 5.79
N GLU A 27 15.59 6.48 5.37
CA GLU A 27 14.33 6.38 6.09
C GLU A 27 13.80 4.95 6.15
N PHE A 28 13.85 4.22 5.03
CA PHE A 28 13.51 2.81 4.98
C PHE A 28 14.33 2.01 6.00
N MET A 29 15.64 2.26 6.08
CA MET A 29 16.52 1.58 7.04
C MET A 29 16.20 1.96 8.49
N LEU A 30 15.82 3.21 8.77
CA LEU A 30 15.35 3.62 10.10
C LEU A 30 14.08 2.86 10.48
N MET A 31 13.10 2.75 9.59
CA MET A 31 11.88 1.97 9.82
C MET A 31 12.17 0.48 10.04
N TYR A 32 13.02 -0.10 9.19
CA TYR A 32 13.43 -1.50 9.29
C TYR A 32 14.07 -1.82 10.66
N ASN A 33 14.88 -0.89 11.18
CA ASN A 33 15.52 -0.98 12.49
C ASN A 33 14.63 -0.52 13.66
N LYS A 34 13.34 -0.24 13.43
CA LYS A 34 12.38 0.26 14.43
C LYS A 34 12.77 1.58 15.08
N GLN A 35 13.51 2.41 14.35
CA GLN A 35 13.95 3.76 14.77
C GLN A 35 13.07 4.87 14.19
N ALA A 36 12.14 4.54 13.29
CA ALA A 36 11.13 5.46 12.76
C ALA A 36 9.76 4.76 12.69
N PRO A 37 8.64 5.52 12.75
CA PRO A 37 7.29 4.98 12.57
C PRO A 37 7.12 4.30 11.21
N LEU A 38 6.36 3.20 11.19
CA LEU A 38 6.03 2.49 9.95
C LEU A 38 5.13 3.36 9.07
N ILE A 39 5.12 3.10 7.77
CA ILE A 39 4.29 3.83 6.80
C ILE A 39 2.80 3.75 7.17
N GLY A 40 2.37 2.60 7.70
CA GLY A 40 1.01 2.40 8.18
C GLY A 40 0.61 3.31 9.36
N ASP A 41 1.55 3.98 10.01
CA ASP A 41 1.25 4.91 11.12
C ASP A 41 1.23 6.37 10.64
N ARG A 42 1.52 6.62 9.36
CA ARG A 42 1.65 7.96 8.78
C ARG A 42 0.37 8.32 8.01
N VAL A 43 -0.41 9.24 8.56
CA VAL A 43 -1.75 9.58 8.08
C VAL A 43 -1.80 9.94 6.58
N ASP A 44 -0.77 10.61 6.06
CA ASP A 44 -0.72 11.05 4.65
C ASP A 44 -0.48 9.90 3.66
N HIS A 45 -0.04 8.74 4.15
CA HIS A 45 0.09 7.51 3.36
C HIS A 45 -1.14 6.61 3.43
N ILE A 46 -2.22 7.05 4.10
CA ILE A 46 -3.39 6.21 4.38
C ILE A 46 -4.62 6.77 3.67
N LEU A 47 -5.32 5.89 2.96
CA LEU A 47 -6.64 6.14 2.41
C LEU A 47 -7.67 5.28 3.12
N TYR A 48 -8.69 5.94 3.66
CA TYR A 48 -9.90 5.29 4.16
C TYR A 48 -11.01 5.45 3.12
N LEU A 49 -11.57 4.31 2.68
CA LEU A 49 -12.79 4.28 1.87
C LEU A 49 -13.96 3.81 2.73
N ASP A 50 -15.17 4.02 2.23
CA ASP A 50 -16.39 3.58 2.90
C ASP A 50 -16.36 2.08 3.19
N VAL A 51 -17.17 1.64 4.16
CA VAL A 51 -17.28 0.22 4.53
C VAL A 51 -15.92 -0.32 5.03
N GLY A 52 -15.24 0.47 5.87
CA GLY A 52 -14.08 0.05 6.68
C GLY A 52 -12.82 -0.35 5.89
N TYR A 53 -12.73 -0.02 4.61
CA TYR A 53 -11.51 -0.26 3.84
C TYR A 53 -10.42 0.71 4.26
N ARG A 54 -9.23 0.18 4.45
CA ARG A 54 -8.02 0.95 4.74
C ARG A 54 -6.91 0.52 3.79
N PHE A 55 -6.43 1.47 3.01
CA PHE A 55 -5.31 1.33 2.10
C PHE A 55 -4.11 2.12 2.60
N VAL A 56 -2.93 1.53 2.54
CA VAL A 56 -1.65 2.19 2.80
C VAL A 56 -0.85 2.15 1.51
N TYR A 57 -0.37 3.31 1.06
CA TYR A 57 0.38 3.43 -0.19
C TYR A 57 1.69 4.20 -0.01
N SER A 58 2.74 3.69 -0.64
CA SER A 58 4.08 4.28 -0.61
C SER A 58 4.86 3.98 -1.89
N ILE A 59 5.83 4.86 -2.15
CA ILE A 59 6.94 4.61 -3.06
C ILE A 59 8.20 4.58 -2.20
N GLU A 60 8.94 3.47 -2.26
CA GLU A 60 10.02 3.16 -1.34
C GLU A 60 11.32 2.84 -2.09
N ASN A 61 12.43 3.42 -1.62
CA ASN A 61 13.76 3.10 -2.10
C ASN A 61 14.40 2.02 -1.22
N VAL A 62 14.21 0.76 -1.61
CA VAL A 62 14.57 -0.43 -0.82
C VAL A 62 15.96 -0.95 -1.21
N PRO A 63 16.93 -1.01 -0.29
CA PRO A 63 18.26 -1.54 -0.60
C PRO A 63 18.22 -3.06 -0.80
N HIS A 64 18.98 -3.56 -1.77
CA HIS A 64 19.19 -5.00 -1.94
C HIS A 64 20.04 -5.54 -0.78
N SER A 65 19.66 -6.70 -0.25
CA SER A 65 20.28 -7.30 0.94
C SER A 65 21.80 -7.57 0.80
N SER A 66 22.24 -7.97 -0.39
CA SER A 66 23.65 -8.33 -0.65
C SER A 66 24.36 -7.54 -1.76
N LYS A 67 23.71 -6.57 -2.40
CA LYS A 67 24.28 -5.83 -3.54
C LYS A 67 24.17 -4.32 -3.29
N PRO A 68 25.12 -3.49 -3.76
CA PRO A 68 25.06 -2.04 -3.62
C PRO A 68 24.08 -1.42 -4.63
N ILE A 69 22.86 -1.95 -4.69
CA ILE A 69 21.77 -1.48 -5.56
C ILE A 69 20.55 -1.18 -4.70
N THR A 70 19.75 -0.21 -5.13
CA THR A 70 18.50 0.18 -4.48
C THR A 70 17.39 0.04 -5.51
N TYR A 71 16.30 -0.63 -5.12
CA TYR A 71 15.11 -0.74 -5.94
C TYR A 71 14.11 0.32 -5.55
N ARG A 72 13.50 0.95 -6.55
CA ARG A 72 12.34 1.80 -6.32
C ARG A 72 11.08 0.95 -6.45
N ILE A 73 10.33 0.84 -5.37
CA ILE A 73 9.18 -0.06 -5.25
C ILE A 73 7.93 0.74 -4.92
N ARG A 74 6.85 0.54 -5.68
CA ARG A 74 5.51 0.92 -5.25
C ARG A 74 4.94 -0.18 -4.39
N LYS A 75 4.38 0.20 -3.25
CA LYS A 75 3.74 -0.73 -2.33
C LYS A 75 2.34 -0.25 -1.98
N LEU A 76 1.36 -1.13 -2.11
CA LEU A 76 -0.02 -0.93 -1.69
C LEU A 76 -0.41 -2.05 -0.74
N SER A 77 -0.88 -1.72 0.46
CA SER A 77 -1.47 -2.66 1.41
C SER A 77 -2.93 -2.33 1.63
N GLY A 78 -3.82 -3.28 1.40
CA GLY A 78 -5.26 -3.14 1.63
C GLY A 78 -5.73 -4.05 2.76
N SER A 79 -6.53 -3.49 3.66
CA SER A 79 -7.16 -4.18 4.79
C SER A 79 -8.61 -3.75 4.92
N VAL A 80 -9.41 -4.56 5.61
CA VAL A 80 -10.79 -4.22 5.96
C VAL A 80 -10.95 -4.29 7.47
N ASN A 81 -11.55 -3.26 8.05
CA ASN A 81 -11.90 -3.21 9.46
C ASN A 81 -13.42 -3.14 9.59
N ASN A 82 -14.08 -4.28 9.39
CA ASN A 82 -15.54 -4.32 9.20
C ASN A 82 -16.34 -5.06 10.27
N GLY A 83 -15.73 -5.56 11.35
CA GLY A 83 -16.47 -6.26 12.41
C GLY A 83 -17.37 -7.41 11.93
N GLY A 84 -17.12 -7.95 10.72
CA GLY A 84 -17.89 -9.00 10.05
C GLY A 84 -16.98 -10.07 9.44
N ASP A 85 -17.54 -10.97 8.61
CA ASP A 85 -16.86 -12.20 8.15
C ASP A 85 -15.75 -11.99 7.11
N ALA A 86 -15.71 -10.83 6.45
CA ALA A 86 -14.71 -10.53 5.43
C ALA A 86 -13.37 -10.18 6.07
N LYS A 87 -12.39 -11.09 5.95
CA LYS A 87 -11.02 -10.90 6.46
C LYS A 87 -10.12 -10.09 5.53
N PHE A 88 -10.50 -9.89 4.28
CA PHE A 88 -9.68 -9.23 3.26
C PHE A 88 -10.49 -8.26 2.40
N PRO A 89 -9.84 -7.23 1.83
CA PRO A 89 -10.48 -6.37 0.84
C PRO A 89 -10.90 -7.15 -0.40
N SER A 90 -11.96 -6.69 -1.07
CA SER A 90 -12.41 -7.25 -2.34
C SER A 90 -11.29 -7.11 -3.39
N PRO A 91 -10.95 -8.18 -4.14
CA PRO A 91 -9.96 -8.11 -5.21
C PRO A 91 -10.27 -7.04 -6.26
N ILE A 92 -11.55 -6.83 -6.57
CA ILE A 92 -11.99 -5.80 -7.55
C ILE A 92 -11.65 -4.39 -7.04
N VAL A 93 -11.85 -4.14 -5.72
CA VAL A 93 -11.50 -2.85 -5.12
C VAL A 93 -9.98 -2.68 -5.06
N MET A 94 -9.25 -3.73 -4.70
CA MET A 94 -7.78 -3.71 -4.74
C MET A 94 -7.25 -3.38 -6.14
N GLU A 95 -7.76 -4.03 -7.17
CA GLU A 95 -7.36 -3.80 -8.57
C GLU A 95 -7.70 -2.38 -9.02
N TYR A 96 -8.89 -1.88 -8.67
CA TYR A 96 -9.30 -0.51 -8.98
C TYR A 96 -8.35 0.52 -8.35
N VAL A 97 -8.06 0.39 -7.05
CA VAL A 97 -7.17 1.31 -6.35
C VAL A 97 -5.74 1.21 -6.89
N ALA A 98 -5.25 0.01 -7.18
CA ALA A 98 -3.92 -0.19 -7.76
C ALA A 98 -3.78 0.47 -9.14
N ASP A 99 -4.79 0.30 -10.02
CA ASP A 99 -4.80 0.94 -11.34
C ASP A 99 -4.73 2.46 -11.24
N LYS A 100 -5.55 3.06 -10.36
CA LYS A 100 -5.57 4.51 -10.11
C LYS A 100 -4.24 5.03 -9.55
N LEU A 101 -3.57 4.24 -8.71
CA LEU A 101 -2.24 4.55 -8.18
C LEU A 101 -1.11 4.33 -9.21
N GLY A 102 -1.44 3.84 -10.40
CA GLY A 102 -0.52 3.72 -11.53
C GLY A 102 0.34 2.45 -11.52
N PHE A 103 -0.07 1.41 -10.78
CA PHE A 103 0.56 0.10 -10.88
C PHE A 103 0.40 -0.45 -12.31
N ALA A 104 1.40 -1.18 -12.81
CA ALA A 104 1.20 -2.00 -13.99
C ALA A 104 0.06 -3.01 -13.74
N ASN A 105 -0.46 -3.60 -14.83
CA ASN A 105 -1.50 -4.62 -14.79
C ASN A 105 -1.34 -5.52 -13.55
N PHE A 106 -2.37 -5.59 -12.70
CA PHE A 106 -2.35 -6.26 -11.40
C PHE A 106 -1.75 -7.68 -11.46
N ARG A 107 -1.94 -8.39 -12.57
CA ARG A 107 -1.39 -9.74 -12.80
C ARG A 107 0.14 -9.81 -12.93
N LYS A 108 0.80 -8.67 -13.13
CA LYS A 108 2.26 -8.53 -13.23
C LYS A 108 2.89 -8.07 -11.91
N CYS A 109 2.07 -7.66 -10.94
CA CYS A 109 2.54 -7.25 -9.63
C CYS A 109 2.80 -8.48 -8.75
N ASN A 110 3.71 -8.33 -7.77
CA ASN A 110 3.86 -9.33 -6.73
C ASN A 110 2.76 -9.12 -5.69
N VAL A 111 1.92 -10.13 -5.49
CA VAL A 111 0.80 -10.08 -4.55
C VAL A 111 1.08 -11.03 -3.38
N LYS A 112 0.96 -10.50 -2.16
CA LYS A 112 1.12 -11.26 -0.91
C LYS A 112 -0.14 -11.15 -0.07
N ILE A 113 -0.61 -12.28 0.45
CA ILE A 113 -1.74 -12.34 1.38
C ILE A 113 -1.19 -12.61 2.78
N ASN A 114 -1.37 -11.67 3.70
CA ASN A 114 -0.89 -11.76 5.07
C ASN A 114 -2.05 -12.17 6.00
N SER A 115 -2.37 -13.46 6.04
CA SER A 115 -3.53 -13.98 6.79
C SER A 115 -3.36 -14.08 8.30
N ASN A 116 -2.11 -14.09 8.76
CA ASN A 116 -1.77 -14.38 10.17
C ASN A 116 -1.40 -13.12 10.96
N GLU A 117 -1.53 -11.94 10.33
CA GLU A 117 -1.31 -10.66 11.01
C GLU A 117 -2.52 -10.28 11.87
N VAL A 118 -2.29 -9.42 12.88
CA VAL A 118 -3.35 -8.89 13.76
C VAL A 118 -4.48 -8.26 12.94
N ILE A 119 -4.11 -7.58 11.85
CA ILE A 119 -5.03 -7.09 10.83
C ILE A 119 -4.63 -7.75 9.51
N PRO A 120 -5.36 -8.78 9.05
CA PRO A 120 -5.08 -9.42 7.78
C PRO A 120 -5.18 -8.43 6.62
N ASN A 121 -4.27 -8.53 5.66
CA ASN A 121 -4.18 -7.62 4.54
C ASN A 121 -3.69 -8.31 3.25
N ILE A 122 -3.92 -7.63 2.13
CA ILE A 122 -3.35 -7.96 0.82
C ILE A 122 -2.32 -6.88 0.50
N GLU A 123 -1.09 -7.28 0.23
CA GLU A 123 -0.04 -6.38 -0.27
C GLU A 123 0.21 -6.60 -1.76
N ILE A 124 0.44 -5.51 -2.47
CA ILE A 124 0.85 -5.47 -3.88
C ILE A 124 2.15 -4.69 -3.96
N HIS A 125 3.15 -5.29 -4.60
CA HIS A 125 4.48 -4.72 -4.77
C HIS A 125 4.83 -4.70 -6.26
N GLU A 126 5.35 -3.57 -6.72
CA GLU A 126 5.82 -3.37 -8.09
C GLU A 126 7.19 -2.68 -8.06
N ILE A 127 8.20 -3.30 -8.67
CA ILE A 127 9.49 -2.64 -8.94
C ILE A 127 9.31 -1.76 -10.17
N ILE A 128 9.60 -0.47 -10.05
CA ILE A 128 9.33 0.53 -11.10
C ILE A 128 10.59 1.15 -11.72
N SER A 129 11.78 0.72 -11.29
CA SER A 129 13.08 1.02 -11.92
C SER A 129 14.16 0.07 -11.43
#